data_AF-A0A9E5PX57-F1
#
_entry.id   AF-A0A9E5PX57-F1
#
_cell.length_a   1.000
_cell.length_b   1.000
_cell.length_c   1.000
_cell.angle_alpha   90.00
_cell.angle_beta   90.00
_cell.angle_gamma   90.00
#
_symmetry.space_group_name_H-M   'P 1'
#
loop_
_entity.id
_entity.type
_entity.pdbx_description
1 polymer ?
#
loop_
_entity_poly.entity_id
_entity_poly.type
_entity_poly.pdbx_seq_one_letter_code
_entity_poly.pdbx_strand_id
1 'polypeptide(L)'
;MAELHHQLDQYLTSMGLGFARSDPLGCLLFDTAEGLPLGAVPAGGDRIRLFACAGYVSAEQLRGLHEGIGERGTDAADDAQAPFDGLEQDAVARWSAEGADWAVAVERTSGAVTLSMFLSGLPRRSHDWQACLDGFARQFDDWRGRLRAAPPAPHRCAIEHFPGLNAGHALRC
;
A
#
# COMPACT_ATOMS: atom_id res chain seq x y z
N MET A 1 17.83 -0.17 1.79
CA MET A 1 17.14 -1.45 2.04
C MET A 1 17.56 -2.08 3.37
N ALA A 2 18.85 -2.33 3.61
CA ALA A 2 19.31 -2.92 4.88
C ALA A 2 18.85 -2.15 6.13
N GLU A 3 18.90 -0.81 6.11
CA GLU A 3 18.44 0.02 7.24
C GLU A 3 16.94 -0.14 7.53
N LEU A 4 16.09 -0.08 6.48
CA LEU A 4 14.65 -0.30 6.62
C LEU A 4 14.35 -1.69 7.18
N HIS A 5 15.05 -2.72 6.69
CA HIS A 5 14.91 -4.09 7.21
C HIS A 5 15.28 -4.15 8.69
N HIS A 6 16.45 -3.63 9.06
CA HIS A 6 16.92 -3.66 10.44
C HIS A 6 15.97 -2.96 11.40
N GLN A 7 15.49 -1.75 11.06
CA GLN A 7 14.58 -1.00 11.91
C GLN A 7 13.20 -1.66 12.02
N LEU A 8 12.69 -2.22 10.92
CA LEU A 8 11.43 -2.94 10.93
C LEU A 8 11.53 -4.20 11.81
N ASP A 9 12.62 -4.95 11.71
CA ASP A 9 12.87 -6.14 12.55
C ASP A 9 12.97 -5.77 14.04
N GLN A 10 13.63 -4.65 14.37
CA GLN A 10 13.68 -4.14 15.75
C GLN A 10 12.28 -3.81 16.28
N TYR A 11 11.47 -3.13 15.47
CA TYR A 11 10.09 -2.82 15.84
C TYR A 11 9.26 -4.10 16.03
N LEU A 12 9.26 -5.02 15.07
CA LEU A 12 8.50 -6.27 15.13
C LEU A 12 8.91 -7.11 16.35
N THR A 13 10.21 -7.20 16.63
CA THR A 13 10.72 -7.88 17.83
C THR A 13 10.22 -7.20 19.11
N SER A 14 10.21 -5.87 19.16
CA SER A 14 9.70 -5.13 20.33
C SER A 14 8.22 -5.36 20.61
N MET A 15 7.45 -5.75 19.58
CA MET A 15 6.04 -6.13 19.67
C MET A 15 5.81 -7.63 19.88
N GLY A 16 6.89 -8.44 19.93
CA GLY A 16 6.79 -9.90 20.03
C GLY A 16 6.32 -10.59 18.74
N LEU A 17 6.45 -9.91 17.59
CA LEU A 17 6.06 -10.41 16.27
C LEU A 17 7.25 -11.07 15.55
N GLY A 18 6.96 -11.78 14.45
CA GLY A 18 7.97 -12.36 13.58
C GLY A 18 8.74 -11.31 12.77
N PHE A 19 9.93 -11.66 12.31
CA PHE A 19 10.77 -10.80 11.46
C PHE A 19 10.17 -10.56 10.06
N ALA A 20 10.54 -9.44 9.45
CA ALA A 20 10.20 -9.15 8.08
C ALA A 20 10.95 -10.09 7.12
N ARG A 21 10.25 -10.55 6.08
CA ARG A 21 10.80 -11.45 5.05
C ARG A 21 11.05 -10.68 3.77
N SER A 22 12.22 -10.84 3.16
CA SER A 22 12.47 -10.30 1.82
C SER A 22 11.85 -11.19 0.75
N ASP A 23 11.16 -10.60 -0.22
CA ASP A 23 10.72 -11.29 -1.43
C ASP A 23 11.76 -11.17 -2.56
N PRO A 24 11.65 -11.99 -3.63
CA PRO A 24 12.56 -11.91 -4.79
C PRO A 24 12.48 -10.58 -5.57
N LEU A 25 11.45 -9.77 -5.34
CA LEU A 25 11.23 -8.48 -5.97
C LEU A 25 11.83 -7.31 -5.16
N GLY A 26 12.46 -7.60 -4.01
CA GLY A 26 13.09 -6.61 -3.16
C GLY A 26 12.14 -5.90 -2.21
N CYS A 27 10.95 -6.46 -1.96
CA CYS A 27 10.03 -5.98 -0.93
C CYS A 27 10.27 -6.69 0.40
N LEU A 28 9.99 -5.99 1.50
CA LEU A 28 9.85 -6.62 2.81
C LEU A 28 8.39 -6.93 3.08
N LEU A 29 8.08 -8.15 3.47
CA LEU A 29 6.74 -8.63 3.81
C LEU A 29 6.68 -8.96 5.30
N PHE A 30 5.65 -8.48 5.99
CA PHE A 30 5.46 -8.67 7.42
C PHE A 30 3.97 -8.57 7.78
N ASP A 31 3.61 -9.03 8.97
CA ASP A 31 2.25 -8.94 9.50
C ASP A 31 2.19 -7.92 10.64
N THR A 32 1.11 -7.14 10.72
CA THR A 32 0.83 -6.33 11.92
C THR A 32 0.38 -7.21 13.08
N ALA A 33 0.26 -6.64 14.28
CA ALA A 33 -0.24 -7.35 15.45
C ALA A 33 -1.67 -7.92 15.26
N GLU A 34 -2.46 -7.29 14.41
CA GLU A 34 -3.83 -7.68 14.04
C GLU A 34 -3.87 -8.70 12.88
N GLY A 35 -2.71 -9.13 12.38
CA GLY A 35 -2.60 -10.08 11.28
C GLY A 35 -2.90 -9.47 9.90
N LEU A 36 -2.74 -8.15 9.74
CA LEU A 36 -2.80 -7.51 8.43
C LEU A 36 -1.46 -7.70 7.70
N PRO A 37 -1.42 -8.41 6.56
CA PRO A 37 -0.19 -8.53 5.78
C PRO A 37 0.14 -7.21 5.09
N LEU A 38 1.37 -6.76 5.28
CA LEU A 38 1.92 -5.53 4.71
C LEU A 38 3.21 -5.79 3.94
N GLY A 39 3.42 -4.96 2.94
CA GLY A 39 4.69 -4.84 2.23
C GLY A 39 5.32 -3.48 2.46
N ALA A 40 6.64 -3.43 2.50
CA ALA A 40 7.44 -2.21 2.58
C ALA A 40 8.54 -2.19 1.52
N VAL A 41 8.69 -1.06 0.84
CA VAL A 41 9.78 -0.81 -0.13
C VAL A 41 10.30 0.62 -0.01
N PRO A 42 11.59 0.87 -0.29
CA PRO A 42 12.11 2.22 -0.52
C PRO A 42 11.40 2.85 -1.72
N ALA A 43 11.00 4.12 -1.60
CA ALA A 43 10.26 4.86 -2.63
C ALA A 43 11.08 6.00 -3.26
N GLY A 44 12.41 5.88 -3.26
CA GLY A 44 13.34 6.93 -3.69
C GLY A 44 13.62 7.97 -2.60
N GLY A 45 14.82 8.56 -2.63
CA GLY A 45 15.28 9.46 -1.57
C GLY A 45 15.29 8.79 -0.19
N ASP A 46 14.76 9.48 0.82
CA ASP A 46 14.55 8.98 2.19
C ASP A 46 13.14 8.42 2.41
N ARG A 47 12.35 8.23 1.35
CA ARG A 47 10.95 7.82 1.46
C ARG A 47 10.77 6.31 1.50
N ILE A 48 9.69 5.90 2.16
CA ILE A 48 9.26 4.50 2.23
C ILE A 48 7.82 4.43 1.77
N ARG A 49 7.51 3.38 1.04
CA ARG A 49 6.13 2.98 0.74
C ARG A 49 5.77 1.77 1.59
N LEU A 50 4.70 1.90 2.37
CA LEU A 50 3.95 0.77 2.91
C LEU A 50 2.75 0.48 2.01
N PHE A 51 2.42 -0.78 1.79
CA PHE A 51 1.29 -1.15 0.93
C PHE A 51 0.64 -2.47 1.35
N ALA A 52 -0.66 -2.59 1.03
CA ALA A 52 -1.43 -3.83 1.19
C ALA A 52 -2.57 -3.91 0.19
N CYS A 53 -3.06 -5.12 -0.09
CA CYS A 53 -4.29 -5.32 -0.85
C CYS A 53 -5.53 -5.18 0.04
N ALA A 54 -6.25 -4.08 -0.16
CA ALA A 54 -7.48 -3.76 0.56
C ALA A 54 -8.67 -4.61 0.10
N GLY A 55 -8.64 -5.12 -1.12
CA GLY A 55 -9.71 -5.95 -1.68
C GLY A 55 -9.76 -5.87 -3.20
N TYR A 56 -10.95 -6.06 -3.76
CA TYR A 56 -11.18 -6.08 -5.20
C TYR A 56 -12.36 -5.18 -5.59
N VAL A 57 -12.30 -4.61 -6.79
CA VAL A 57 -13.40 -3.87 -7.43
C VAL A 57 -13.86 -4.53 -8.71
N SER A 58 -15.16 -4.42 -9.02
CA SER A 58 -15.65 -4.63 -10.38
C SER A 58 -15.42 -3.39 -11.25
N ALA A 59 -15.52 -3.54 -12.57
CA ALA A 59 -15.49 -2.42 -13.51
C ALA A 59 -16.60 -1.37 -13.22
N GLU A 60 -17.76 -1.80 -12.74
CA GLU A 60 -18.86 -0.90 -12.34
C GLU A 60 -18.51 -0.10 -11.08
N GLN A 61 -17.93 -0.75 -10.07
CA GLN A 61 -17.50 -0.08 -8.83
C GLN A 61 -16.35 0.89 -9.08
N LEU A 62 -15.45 0.57 -10.01
CA LEU A 62 -14.34 1.44 -10.40
C LEU A 62 -14.83 2.78 -10.97
N ARG A 63 -15.92 2.77 -11.75
CA ARG A 63 -16.54 4.00 -12.28
C ARG A 63 -17.08 4.88 -11.15
N GLY A 64 -17.80 4.29 -10.19
CA GLY A 64 -18.34 5.03 -9.04
C GLY A 64 -17.28 5.55 -8.06
N LEU A 65 -16.12 4.87 -7.94
CA LEU A 65 -15.00 5.35 -7.15
C LEU A 65 -14.39 6.63 -7.73
N HIS A 66 -14.27 6.73 -9.05
CA HIS A 66 -13.75 7.92 -9.71
C HIS A 66 -14.62 9.16 -9.42
N GLU A 67 -15.93 8.97 -9.33
CA GLU A 67 -16.91 10.04 -9.08
C GLU A 67 -16.93 10.49 -7.61
N GLY A 68 -16.81 9.57 -6.65
CA GLY A 68 -16.82 9.90 -5.22
C GLY A 68 -15.49 10.42 -4.64
N ILE A 69 -14.38 10.23 -5.35
CA ILE A 69 -13.04 10.69 -4.93
C ILE A 69 -12.77 12.11 -5.41
N GLY A 70 -13.44 12.56 -6.48
CA GLY A 70 -13.33 13.91 -7.03
C GLY A 70 -13.69 15.03 -6.04
N GLU A 71 -14.39 14.72 -4.94
CA GLU A 71 -14.72 15.69 -3.89
C GLU A 71 -13.68 15.78 -2.75
N ARG A 72 -12.68 14.87 -2.69
CA ARG A 72 -11.68 14.81 -1.59
C ARG A 72 -10.30 15.38 -1.92
N GLY A 73 -10.05 15.89 -3.13
CA GLY A 73 -8.78 16.57 -3.40
C GLY A 73 -8.52 16.88 -4.87
N THR A 74 -8.87 18.11 -5.27
CA THR A 74 -8.42 18.70 -6.56
C THR A 74 -7.83 20.10 -6.38
N ASP A 75 -7.26 20.42 -5.21
CA ASP A 75 -6.65 21.73 -4.96
C ASP A 75 -5.10 21.71 -5.01
N ALA A 76 -4.49 20.66 -5.55
CA ALA A 76 -3.02 20.54 -5.66
C ALA A 76 -2.55 20.03 -7.04
N ALA A 77 -3.28 20.38 -8.11
CA ALA A 77 -3.02 19.86 -9.45
C ALA A 77 -2.00 20.67 -10.28
N ASP A 78 -1.15 21.53 -9.70
CA ASP A 78 -0.32 22.41 -10.54
C ASP A 78 1.18 22.52 -10.21
N ASP A 79 1.77 21.77 -9.25
CA ASP A 79 3.23 21.91 -9.02
C ASP A 79 3.98 20.71 -8.38
N ALA A 80 3.49 19.46 -8.46
CA ALA A 80 4.20 18.29 -7.91
C ALA A 80 4.35 17.15 -8.92
N GLN A 81 5.02 17.41 -10.03
CA GLN A 81 5.49 16.39 -10.96
C GLN A 81 6.74 15.68 -10.40
N ALA A 82 6.57 14.92 -9.32
CA ALA A 82 7.40 13.82 -8.81
C ALA A 82 7.14 13.71 -7.29
N PRO A 83 6.41 12.68 -6.86
CA PRO A 83 7.20 11.57 -6.30
C PRO A 83 6.63 10.16 -6.57
N PHE A 84 5.88 9.98 -7.64
CA PHE A 84 5.19 8.72 -8.00
C PHE A 84 5.85 7.95 -9.14
N ASP A 85 7.14 8.19 -9.42
CA ASP A 85 7.85 7.66 -10.59
C ASP A 85 7.68 6.13 -10.72
N GLY A 86 6.83 5.74 -11.67
CA GLY A 86 6.57 4.37 -12.12
C GLY A 86 5.59 3.54 -11.28
N LEU A 87 5.62 3.63 -9.94
CA LEU A 87 4.94 2.66 -9.06
C LEU A 87 3.40 2.80 -9.02
N GLU A 88 2.83 3.94 -9.44
CA GLU A 88 1.41 4.26 -9.29
C GLU A 88 0.84 5.13 -10.42
N GLN A 89 1.26 4.89 -11.66
CA GLN A 89 0.70 5.56 -12.82
C GLN A 89 -0.81 5.28 -13.00
N ASP A 90 -1.29 4.16 -12.45
CA ASP A 90 -2.70 3.75 -12.43
C ASP A 90 -3.41 4.04 -11.09
N ALA A 91 -2.90 5.01 -10.30
CA ALA A 91 -3.60 5.46 -9.10
C ALA A 91 -4.95 6.10 -9.48
N VAL A 92 -6.02 5.62 -8.85
CA VAL A 92 -7.37 6.16 -8.98
C VAL A 92 -7.68 7.24 -7.95
N ALA A 93 -6.85 7.35 -6.90
CA ALA A 93 -6.96 8.35 -5.86
C ALA A 93 -5.59 8.67 -5.27
N ARG A 94 -5.39 9.94 -4.89
CA ARG A 94 -4.23 10.42 -4.15
C ARG A 94 -4.66 11.49 -3.17
N TRP A 95 -4.08 11.49 -1.97
CA TRP A 95 -4.33 12.52 -0.97
C TRP A 95 -3.19 12.57 0.05
N SER A 96 -3.07 13.68 0.77
CA SER A 96 -2.13 13.80 1.89
C SER A 96 -2.91 13.89 3.20
N ALA A 97 -2.59 13.04 4.15
CA ALA A 97 -3.24 13.01 5.46
C ALA A 97 -2.31 12.39 6.50
N GLU A 98 -2.41 12.86 7.75
CA GLU A 98 -1.66 12.31 8.89
C GLU A 98 -0.13 12.33 8.70
N GLY A 99 0.38 13.31 7.94
CA GLY A 99 1.82 13.46 7.66
C GLY A 99 2.37 12.49 6.61
N ALA A 100 1.50 11.77 5.90
CA ALA A 100 1.87 10.87 4.81
C ALA A 100 1.13 11.22 3.51
N ASP A 101 1.71 10.84 2.39
CA ASP A 101 0.99 10.80 1.13
C ASP A 101 0.39 9.42 0.94
N TRP A 102 -0.81 9.38 0.39
CA TRP A 102 -1.59 8.18 0.20
C TRP A 102 -1.99 8.03 -1.24
N ALA A 103 -2.14 6.78 -1.65
CA ALA A 103 -2.66 6.48 -2.95
C ALA A 103 -3.41 5.16 -2.96
N VAL A 104 -4.35 5.07 -3.89
CA VAL A 104 -5.06 3.83 -4.20
C VAL A 104 -4.88 3.53 -5.67
N ALA A 105 -4.33 2.35 -5.96
CA ALA A 105 -4.14 1.86 -7.31
C ALA A 105 -5.02 0.62 -7.54
N VAL A 106 -5.50 0.48 -8.78
CA VAL A 106 -6.34 -0.66 -9.18
C VAL A 106 -5.62 -1.43 -10.28
N GLU A 107 -5.38 -2.71 -10.03
CA GLU A 107 -4.87 -3.65 -11.02
C GLU A 107 -6.01 -4.02 -11.96
N ARG A 108 -5.97 -3.53 -13.21
CA ARG A 108 -7.11 -3.61 -14.14
C ARG A 108 -7.52 -5.04 -14.50
N THR A 109 -6.61 -6.01 -14.41
CA THR A 109 -6.84 -7.39 -14.83
C THR A 109 -7.62 -8.19 -13.79
N SER A 110 -7.20 -8.13 -12.53
CA SER A 110 -7.82 -8.84 -11.39
C SER A 110 -8.83 -7.98 -10.63
N GLY A 111 -8.78 -6.66 -10.81
CA GLY A 111 -9.53 -5.70 -10.00
C GLY A 111 -8.94 -5.49 -8.61
N ALA A 112 -7.74 -6.00 -8.31
CA ALA A 112 -7.13 -5.84 -6.99
C ALA A 112 -6.83 -4.38 -6.68
N VAL A 113 -7.18 -3.97 -5.46
CA VAL A 113 -7.00 -2.62 -4.96
C VAL A 113 -5.83 -2.60 -3.99
N THR A 114 -4.79 -1.85 -4.33
CA THR A 114 -3.65 -1.62 -3.45
C THR A 114 -3.81 -0.26 -2.79
N LEU A 115 -3.80 -0.25 -1.45
CA LEU A 115 -3.63 0.96 -0.66
C LEU A 115 -2.14 1.14 -0.39
N SER A 116 -1.63 2.33 -0.68
CA SER A 116 -0.24 2.72 -0.39
C SER A 116 -0.21 3.92 0.54
N MET A 117 0.76 3.91 1.44
CA MET A 117 1.15 5.05 2.27
C MET A 117 2.63 5.34 2.03
N PHE A 118 2.96 6.58 1.75
CA PHE A 118 4.31 7.07 1.52
C PHE A 118 4.74 7.97 2.67
N LEU A 119 5.73 7.49 3.42
CA LEU A 119 6.33 8.19 4.55
C LEU A 119 7.60 8.91 4.08
N SER A 120 7.78 10.15 4.53
CA SER A 120 9.02 10.90 4.37
C SER A 120 9.95 10.55 5.53
N GLY A 121 11.02 9.81 5.26
CA GLY A 121 11.92 9.31 6.28
C GLY A 121 11.49 7.99 6.91
N LEU A 122 12.47 7.33 7.53
CA LEU A 122 12.30 6.10 8.30
C LEU A 122 11.83 6.40 9.73
N PRO A 123 10.73 5.78 10.21
CA PRO A 123 10.36 5.81 11.62
C PRO A 123 11.51 5.23 12.46
N ARG A 124 12.03 6.04 13.41
CA ARG A 124 13.25 5.68 14.15
C ARG A 124 12.97 4.97 15.46
N ARG A 125 11.76 5.10 16.00
CA ARG A 125 11.37 4.55 17.30
C ARG A 125 10.14 3.67 17.14
N SER A 126 9.98 2.71 18.04
CA SER A 126 8.84 1.78 17.99
C SER A 126 7.48 2.48 18.03
N HIS A 127 7.35 3.61 18.74
CA HIS A 127 6.09 4.37 18.77
C HIS A 127 5.79 5.09 17.45
N ASP A 128 6.82 5.51 16.70
CA ASP A 128 6.63 6.13 15.39
C ASP A 128 6.12 5.08 14.40
N TRP A 129 6.70 3.88 14.43
CA TRP A 129 6.21 2.72 13.67
C TRP A 129 4.77 2.37 14.02
N GLN A 130 4.45 2.28 15.32
CA GLN A 130 3.09 1.98 15.76
C GLN A 130 2.09 3.01 15.24
N ALA A 131 2.37 4.31 15.39
CA ALA A 131 1.46 5.36 14.91
C ALA A 131 1.24 5.29 13.39
N CYS A 132 2.29 5.01 12.62
CA CYS A 132 2.19 4.82 11.16
C CYS A 132 1.31 3.62 10.81
N LEU A 133 1.49 2.50 11.50
CA LEU A 133 0.73 1.28 11.26
C LEU A 133 -0.73 1.41 11.70
N ASP A 134 -1.01 2.11 12.80
CA ASP A 134 -2.37 2.43 13.24
C ASP A 134 -3.10 3.34 12.23
N GLY A 135 -2.40 4.33 11.66
CA GLY A 135 -2.91 5.15 10.56
C GLY A 135 -3.20 4.33 9.31
N PHE A 136 -2.28 3.44 8.95
CA PHE A 136 -2.46 2.51 7.83
C PHE A 136 -3.66 1.58 8.04
N ALA A 137 -3.78 0.96 9.20
CA ALA A 137 -4.88 0.05 9.52
C ALA A 137 -6.24 0.74 9.43
N ARG A 138 -6.36 1.96 9.95
CA ARG A 138 -7.62 2.74 9.86
C ARG A 138 -8.04 3.03 8.42
N GLN A 139 -7.09 3.46 7.57
CA GLN A 139 -7.39 3.69 6.15
C GLN A 139 -7.67 2.38 5.42
N PHE A 140 -6.93 1.33 5.75
CA PHE A 140 -7.13 0.01 5.19
C PHE A 140 -8.55 -0.51 5.47
N ASP A 141 -9.04 -0.38 6.70
CA ASP A 141 -10.38 -0.83 7.07
C ASP A 141 -11.49 0.01 6.42
N ASP A 142 -11.32 1.33 6.29
CA ASP A 142 -12.26 2.20 5.57
C ASP A 142 -12.38 1.77 4.09
N TRP A 143 -11.25 1.47 3.44
CA TRP A 143 -11.23 0.97 2.08
C TRP A 143 -11.79 -0.45 1.98
N ARG A 144 -11.36 -1.36 2.86
CA ARG A 144 -11.81 -2.76 2.88
C ARG A 144 -13.33 -2.86 3.02
N GLY A 145 -13.95 -2.00 3.81
CA GLY A 145 -15.41 -1.94 3.99
C GLY A 145 -16.20 -1.60 2.72
N ARG A 146 -15.56 -1.00 1.70
CA ARG A 146 -16.17 -0.59 0.43
C ARG A 146 -15.90 -1.57 -0.71
N LEU A 147 -15.02 -2.55 -0.49
CA LEU A 147 -14.44 -3.42 -1.51
C LEU A 147 -14.93 -4.87 -1.38
N ARG A 148 -14.78 -5.63 -2.47
CA ARG A 148 -15.04 -7.07 -2.45
C ARG A 148 -13.88 -7.82 -1.82
N ALA A 149 -14.17 -8.86 -1.04
CA ALA A 149 -13.15 -9.70 -0.43
C ALA A 149 -12.43 -10.61 -1.44
N ALA A 150 -13.08 -10.93 -2.57
CA ALA A 150 -12.61 -11.84 -3.61
C ALA A 150 -12.73 -11.20 -5.00
N PRO A 151 -11.92 -11.62 -5.98
CA PRO A 151 -11.96 -11.09 -7.33
C PRO A 151 -13.33 -11.30 -7.98
N PRO A 152 -13.82 -10.36 -8.80
CA PRO A 152 -15.14 -10.40 -9.40
C PRO A 152 -15.36 -11.54 -10.42
N ALA A 153 -14.30 -12.17 -10.93
CA ALA A 153 -14.36 -13.38 -11.74
C ALA A 153 -13.15 -14.29 -11.45
N PRO A 154 -13.27 -15.63 -11.56
CA PRO A 154 -12.15 -16.55 -11.49
C PRO A 154 -11.35 -16.48 -12.79
N HIS A 155 -10.68 -15.36 -13.04
CA HIS A 155 -9.59 -15.38 -14.01
C HIS A 155 -8.43 -16.13 -13.35
N ARG A 156 -7.98 -17.21 -14.01
CA ARG A 156 -6.74 -17.89 -13.65
C ARG A 156 -5.61 -16.87 -13.83
N CYS A 157 -5.31 -16.10 -12.80
CA CYS A 157 -4.09 -15.31 -12.75
C CYS A 157 -2.93 -16.31 -12.74
N ALA A 158 -2.34 -16.52 -13.91
CA ALA A 158 -0.96 -16.95 -13.98
C ALA A 158 -0.14 -15.84 -13.32
N ILE A 159 0.33 -16.10 -12.10
CA ILE A 159 1.27 -15.24 -11.39
C ILE A 159 2.62 -15.41 -12.11
N GLU A 160 2.71 -14.89 -13.33
CA GLU A 160 3.96 -14.78 -14.07
C GLU A 160 4.38 -13.31 -14.05
N HIS A 161 5.18 -12.99 -13.04
CA HIS A 161 6.25 -11.98 -13.05
C HIS A 161 6.04 -10.78 -13.97
N PHE A 162 5.44 -9.73 -13.44
CA PHE A 162 5.61 -8.38 -13.98
C PHE A 162 6.49 -7.55 -13.03
N PRO A 163 7.67 -7.10 -13.48
CA PRO A 163 8.47 -6.15 -12.72
C PRO A 163 7.76 -4.79 -12.81
N GLY A 164 7.02 -4.44 -11.76
CA GLY A 164 6.26 -3.19 -11.67
C GLY A 164 4.77 -3.31 -11.32
N LEU A 165 4.24 -4.53 -11.11
CA LEU A 165 2.82 -4.73 -10.79
C LEU A 165 2.58 -4.97 -9.29
N ASN A 166 1.79 -4.07 -8.71
CA ASN A 166 1.00 -4.12 -7.46
C ASN A 166 1.38 -5.21 -6.45
N ALA A 167 2.43 -4.94 -5.69
CA ALA A 167 2.90 -5.79 -4.60
C ALA A 167 1.82 -6.09 -3.52
N GLY A 168 0.71 -5.34 -3.48
CA GLY A 168 -0.47 -5.68 -2.68
C GLY A 168 -1.11 -7.02 -3.06
N HIS A 169 -1.23 -7.36 -4.35
CA HIS A 169 -1.87 -8.61 -4.78
C HIS A 169 -1.04 -9.84 -4.38
N ALA A 170 0.29 -9.71 -4.40
CA ALA A 170 1.22 -10.76 -3.98
C ALA A 170 1.11 -11.11 -2.48
N LEU A 171 0.60 -10.20 -1.63
CA LEU A 171 0.43 -10.43 -0.19
C LEU A 171 -0.77 -11.35 0.16
N ARG A 172 -1.66 -11.64 -0.79
CA ARG A 172 -2.85 -12.49 -0.57
C ARG A 172 -2.74 -13.91 -1.13
N CYS A 173 -1.68 -14.22 -1.86
CA CYS A 173 -1.46 -15.54 -2.47
C CYS A 173 -0.62 -16.45 -1.56
#